data_AF-A0A6A5KWJ8-F1
#
_entry.id   AF-A0A6A5KWJ8-F1
#
_cell.length_a   1.000
_cell.length_b   1.000
_cell.length_c   1.000
_cell.angle_alpha   90.00
_cell.angle_beta   90.00
_cell.angle_gamma   90.00
#
_symmetry.space_group_name_H-M   'P 1'
#
loop_
_entity.id
_entity.type
_entity.pdbx_description
1 polymer ?
#
loop_
_entity_poly.entity_id
_entity_poly.type
_entity_poly.pdbx_seq_one_letter_code
_entity_poly.pdbx_strand_id
1 'polypeptide(L)'
;MMRISRVAWLLQVPLIAAFSTSYKAHYAKRVAIIGAGAGGSSTAYHLARYAAEAGISTNITVFERNTYVGGRTTTVQAWNDPLSPAMELGGAIFVEVNHIMMDAMQTFNLSAAGHDVLARLEMPDLGIWNGQEFVLVTKAGGTWWDTAKLLWRYGAAPLWTNRLMKSAVGKFLTMYDEPVFPWKSLSDAIERIGLLDVTGVTGEQYLKANGIGRRFADEVIQASTRVNYASNLAYIHGLETMVCMATSGATAVEGGNWQIFAHMLKSSRANVQLNTTINRISKRKDGSYQVTTSAGDTSVFDDVVLAGPLQYANLAMDPAPKHVPDEIPYTKLYTTLFSSPHRLSPEAFNLGSGAAVPQYVLTTLPLWEDSVDGVGSPGFYSISISDAGTNPHTSPRRFEYIYKIFSPSRVNATFLSHILGQKVSDEEAAHGDVDGTVSWIHHKIWYSYPREYPRVTFEELRLDDGLWYTSGIESFISTMETSALSGKNVARLMRDEWVSGRYKPEGWNQDPAYEVKQVQM
;
A
#
# COMPACT_ATOMS: atom_id res chain seq x y z
N MET A 1 46.02 72.08 30.79
CA MET A 1 44.86 71.16 30.86
C MET A 1 43.79 71.66 29.89
N MET A 2 43.20 70.72 29.13
CA MET A 2 42.13 70.89 28.13
C MET A 2 42.44 71.76 26.89
N ARG A 3 42.71 71.08 25.77
CA ARG A 3 42.33 71.55 24.43
C ARG A 3 41.65 70.40 23.68
N ILE A 4 40.39 70.64 23.34
CA ILE A 4 39.50 69.77 22.58
C ILE A 4 39.81 69.99 21.09
N SER A 5 40.19 68.93 20.38
CA SER A 5 40.39 68.96 18.93
C SER A 5 39.23 68.24 18.24
N ARG A 6 38.44 69.00 17.48
CA ARG A 6 37.47 68.50 16.50
C ARG A 6 38.20 68.20 15.20
N VAL A 7 38.08 66.97 14.69
CA VAL A 7 38.53 66.60 13.34
C VAL A 7 37.30 66.16 12.54
N ALA A 8 37.00 66.91 11.48
CA ALA A 8 35.95 66.61 10.52
C ALA A 8 36.47 65.58 9.49
N TRP A 9 35.70 64.52 9.26
CA TRP A 9 35.97 63.50 8.26
C TRP A 9 35.38 63.92 6.90
N LEU A 10 36.21 63.92 5.86
CA LEU A 10 35.84 64.07 4.47
C LEU A 10 35.26 62.74 3.95
N LEU A 11 34.00 62.77 3.50
CA LEU A 11 33.35 61.67 2.78
C LEU A 11 33.82 61.66 1.32
N GLN A 12 34.54 60.61 0.91
CA GLN A 12 34.66 60.21 -0.49
C GLN A 12 33.71 59.02 -0.72
N VAL A 13 32.76 59.19 -1.62
CA VAL A 13 31.83 58.15 -2.06
C VAL A 13 32.47 57.42 -3.26
N PRO A 14 32.71 56.10 -3.20
CA PRO A 14 33.00 55.33 -4.40
C PRO A 14 31.68 54.95 -5.09
N LEU A 15 31.59 55.26 -6.38
CA LEU A 15 30.52 54.84 -7.28
C LEU A 15 30.59 53.30 -7.43
N ILE A 16 29.71 52.56 -6.77
CA ILE A 16 29.56 51.12 -7.02
C ILE A 16 28.64 50.97 -8.23
N ALA A 17 29.22 50.57 -9.36
CA ALA A 17 28.46 50.09 -10.50
C ALA A 17 27.71 48.83 -10.10
N ALA A 18 26.38 48.92 -9.98
CA ALA A 18 25.52 47.77 -9.76
C ALA A 18 25.49 46.93 -11.04
N PHE A 19 26.19 45.80 -11.04
CA PHE A 19 25.91 44.72 -11.99
C PHE A 19 24.52 44.17 -11.64
N SER A 20 23.51 44.56 -12.41
CA SER A 20 22.20 43.91 -12.39
C SER A 20 22.34 42.53 -13.04
N THR A 21 22.73 41.54 -12.25
CA THR A 21 22.46 40.15 -12.61
C THR A 21 20.94 39.99 -12.69
N SER A 22 20.41 39.91 -13.90
CA SER A 22 19.07 39.46 -14.20
C SER A 22 18.91 38.05 -13.62
N TYR A 23 18.44 37.95 -12.38
CA TYR A 23 17.87 36.71 -11.86
C TYR A 23 16.57 36.50 -12.63
N LYS A 24 16.60 35.62 -13.65
CA LYS A 24 15.36 35.03 -14.17
C LYS A 24 14.63 34.47 -12.96
N ALA A 25 13.48 35.05 -12.62
CA ALA A 25 12.61 34.49 -11.60
C ALA A 25 12.31 33.04 -12.02
N HIS A 26 12.88 32.07 -11.30
CA HIS A 26 12.63 30.67 -11.59
C HIS A 26 11.15 30.41 -11.30
N TYR A 27 10.35 30.31 -12.38
CA TYR A 27 8.95 29.92 -12.29
C TYR A 27 8.86 28.59 -11.54
N ALA A 28 8.08 28.56 -10.46
CA ALA A 28 7.91 27.36 -9.66
C ALA A 28 7.16 26.30 -10.47
N LYS A 29 7.72 25.09 -10.55
CA LYS A 29 7.11 23.95 -11.24
C LYS A 29 5.77 23.60 -10.60
N ARG A 30 4.68 23.70 -11.37
CA ARG A 30 3.33 23.40 -10.90
C ARG A 30 3.01 21.94 -11.17
N VAL A 31 2.74 21.18 -10.12
CA VAL A 31 2.46 19.74 -10.23
C VAL A 31 1.09 19.43 -9.67
N ALA A 32 0.28 18.72 -10.43
CA ALA A 32 -0.96 18.12 -9.94
C ALA A 32 -0.73 16.65 -9.60
N ILE A 33 -1.15 16.22 -8.42
CA ILE A 33 -1.18 14.80 -8.04
C ILE A 33 -2.63 14.43 -7.77
N ILE A 34 -3.13 13.40 -8.45
CA ILE A 34 -4.53 12.97 -8.35
C ILE A 34 -4.57 11.68 -7.52
N GLY A 35 -4.96 11.82 -6.25
CA GLY A 35 -5.00 10.77 -5.24
C GLY A 35 -4.08 11.06 -4.06
N ALA A 36 -4.62 11.07 -2.85
CA ALA A 36 -3.88 11.26 -1.58
C ALA A 36 -3.62 9.93 -0.85
N GLY A 37 -3.48 8.83 -1.60
CA GLY A 37 -3.05 7.53 -1.07
C GLY A 37 -1.53 7.43 -0.91
N ALA A 38 -1.03 6.21 -0.73
CA ALA A 38 0.39 5.92 -0.55
C ALA A 38 1.27 6.46 -1.70
N GLY A 39 0.91 6.16 -2.94
CA GLY A 39 1.65 6.63 -4.12
C GLY A 39 1.70 8.15 -4.22
N GLY A 40 0.54 8.82 -4.13
CA GLY A 40 0.48 10.28 -4.33
C GLY A 40 1.10 11.07 -3.19
N SER A 41 0.92 10.64 -1.94
CA SER A 41 1.53 11.27 -0.77
C SER A 41 3.05 11.10 -0.78
N SER A 42 3.52 9.91 -1.15
CA SER A 42 4.95 9.63 -1.35
C SER A 42 5.54 10.47 -2.48
N THR A 43 4.86 10.58 -3.62
CA THR A 43 5.28 11.45 -4.73
C THR A 43 5.43 12.89 -4.26
N ALA A 44 4.42 13.45 -3.58
CA ALA A 44 4.47 14.82 -3.09
C ALA A 44 5.67 15.06 -2.16
N TYR A 45 5.86 14.14 -1.20
CA TYR A 45 6.93 14.20 -0.21
C TYR A 45 8.32 14.12 -0.83
N HIS A 46 8.57 13.13 -1.67
CA HIS A 46 9.87 12.94 -2.29
C HIS A 46 10.16 13.99 -3.36
N LEU A 47 9.15 14.41 -4.14
CA LEU A 47 9.32 15.41 -5.19
C LEU A 47 9.72 16.77 -4.60
N ALA A 48 9.06 17.20 -3.52
CA ALA A 48 9.42 18.43 -2.82
C ALA A 48 10.88 18.42 -2.35
N ARG A 49 11.36 17.27 -1.83
CA ARG A 49 12.75 17.10 -1.38
C ARG A 49 13.75 17.09 -2.53
N TYR A 50 13.52 16.24 -3.53
CA TYR A 50 14.42 16.13 -4.68
C TYR A 50 14.49 17.44 -5.48
N ALA A 51 13.37 18.15 -5.61
CA ALA A 51 13.34 19.46 -6.25
C ALA A 51 14.13 20.50 -5.45
N ALA A 52 13.96 20.55 -4.12
CA ALA A 52 14.71 21.44 -3.25
C ALA A 52 16.23 21.17 -3.31
N GLU A 53 16.65 19.91 -3.28
CA GLU A 53 18.05 19.50 -3.47
C GLU A 53 18.62 19.97 -4.82
N ALA A 54 17.79 20.01 -5.86
CA ALA A 54 18.16 20.47 -7.20
C ALA A 54 17.96 21.99 -7.42
N GLY A 55 17.60 22.76 -6.37
CA GLY A 55 17.33 24.19 -6.45
C GLY A 55 16.11 24.55 -7.32
N ILE A 56 15.13 23.66 -7.44
CA ILE A 56 13.87 23.87 -8.19
C ILE A 56 12.76 24.23 -7.20
N SER A 57 12.13 25.38 -7.40
CA SER A 57 10.91 25.73 -6.67
C SER A 57 9.73 24.93 -7.23
N THR A 58 8.88 24.39 -6.35
CA THR A 58 7.69 23.60 -6.74
C THR A 58 6.43 24.14 -6.07
N ASN A 59 5.31 24.08 -6.78
CA ASN A 59 3.98 24.28 -6.26
C ASN A 59 3.16 23.01 -6.52
N ILE A 60 3.02 22.17 -5.49
CA ILE A 60 2.37 20.86 -5.59
C ILE A 60 0.94 20.99 -5.08
N THR A 61 -0.03 20.60 -5.90
CA THR A 61 -1.44 20.45 -5.50
C THR A 61 -1.82 18.98 -5.54
N VAL A 62 -2.39 18.47 -4.45
CA VAL A 62 -2.89 17.09 -4.37
C VAL A 62 -4.42 17.13 -4.32
N PHE A 63 -5.06 16.49 -5.29
CA PHE A 63 -6.51 16.38 -5.39
C PHE A 63 -6.96 15.01 -4.88
N GLU A 64 -7.90 14.98 -3.95
CA GLU A 64 -8.46 13.75 -3.39
C GLU A 64 -9.98 13.82 -3.41
N ARG A 65 -10.61 12.79 -4.00
CA ARG A 65 -12.06 12.72 -4.13
C ARG A 65 -12.76 12.47 -2.80
N ASN A 66 -12.08 11.82 -1.86
CA ASN A 66 -12.62 11.51 -0.54
C ASN A 66 -12.47 12.68 0.43
N THR A 67 -13.15 12.56 1.56
CA THR A 67 -13.04 13.48 2.72
C THR A 67 -11.77 13.25 3.55
N TYR A 68 -10.90 12.32 3.16
CA TYR A 68 -9.76 11.86 3.97
C TYR A 68 -8.53 11.52 3.11
N VAL A 69 -7.37 11.49 3.77
CA VAL A 69 -6.07 11.06 3.21
C VAL A 69 -5.81 9.59 3.53
N GLY A 70 -5.05 8.90 2.69
CA GLY A 70 -4.58 7.53 2.92
C GLY A 70 -5.12 6.49 1.94
N GLY A 71 -6.14 6.83 1.16
CA GLY A 71 -6.71 5.93 0.16
C GLY A 71 -7.28 4.65 0.79
N ARG A 72 -6.58 3.52 0.62
CA ARG A 72 -7.00 2.21 1.18
C ARG A 72 -6.52 1.98 2.62
N THR A 73 -5.92 2.98 3.28
CA THR A 73 -5.64 2.95 4.71
C THR A 73 -6.60 3.90 5.42
N THR A 74 -7.52 3.36 6.20
CA THR A 74 -8.51 4.13 6.96
C THR A 74 -8.84 3.36 8.21
N THR A 75 -9.14 4.08 9.29
CA THR A 75 -9.52 3.46 10.55
C THR A 75 -10.99 3.69 10.90
N VAL A 76 -11.51 2.86 11.79
CA VAL A 76 -12.79 3.07 12.47
C VAL A 76 -12.63 2.74 13.96
N GLN A 77 -13.42 3.42 14.80
CA GLN A 77 -13.51 3.13 16.23
C GLN A 77 -14.76 2.29 16.52
N ALA A 78 -14.62 1.29 17.38
CA ALA A 78 -15.76 0.48 17.82
C ALA A 78 -16.83 1.35 18.50
N TRP A 79 -18.10 0.98 18.34
CA TRP A 79 -19.26 1.67 18.95
C TRP A 79 -19.39 3.16 18.60
N ASN A 80 -18.66 3.64 17.60
CA ASN A 80 -18.48 5.07 17.32
C ASN A 80 -17.98 5.87 18.55
N ASP A 81 -17.25 5.22 19.46
CA ASP A 81 -16.68 5.84 20.64
C ASP A 81 -15.27 6.37 20.33
N PRO A 82 -15.02 7.69 20.38
CA PRO A 82 -13.71 8.27 20.13
C PRO A 82 -12.61 7.79 21.08
N LEU A 83 -12.97 7.23 22.24
CA LEU A 83 -12.02 6.69 23.21
C LEU A 83 -11.62 5.24 22.92
N SER A 84 -12.34 4.56 22.03
CA SER A 84 -11.98 3.20 21.60
C SER A 84 -10.79 3.24 20.64
N PRO A 85 -9.88 2.25 20.69
CA PRO A 85 -8.74 2.19 19.77
C PRO A 85 -9.19 2.18 18.31
N ALA A 86 -8.39 2.84 17.46
CA ALA A 86 -8.64 2.91 16.03
C ALA A 86 -8.22 1.60 15.35
N MET A 87 -9.14 0.99 14.61
CA MET A 87 -8.89 -0.28 13.92
C MET A 87 -8.77 -0.06 12.41
N GLU A 88 -7.74 -0.66 11.81
CA GLU A 88 -7.51 -0.60 10.37
C GLU A 88 -8.59 -1.34 9.57
N LEU A 89 -9.17 -0.67 8.57
CA LEU A 89 -10.14 -1.25 7.64
C LEU A 89 -9.49 -1.83 6.38
N GLY A 90 -8.27 -1.41 6.04
CA GLY A 90 -7.56 -1.83 4.84
C GLY A 90 -6.12 -2.23 5.15
N GLY A 91 -5.13 -1.53 4.58
CA GLY A 91 -3.70 -1.82 4.76
C GLY A 91 -3.29 -1.78 6.25
N ALA A 92 -3.27 -2.95 6.89
CA ALA A 92 -3.27 -3.04 8.34
C ALA A 92 -1.87 -3.13 8.96
N ILE A 93 -0.91 -3.73 8.25
CA ILE A 93 0.45 -3.95 8.75
C ILE A 93 1.49 -3.65 7.65
N PHE A 94 2.70 -3.33 8.08
CA PHE A 94 3.92 -3.31 7.29
C PHE A 94 5.04 -3.99 8.08
N VAL A 95 6.14 -4.37 7.44
CA VAL A 95 7.22 -5.20 8.01
C VAL A 95 8.56 -4.48 7.98
N GLU A 96 9.57 -5.03 8.66
CA GLU A 96 10.91 -4.41 8.79
C GLU A 96 11.58 -4.06 7.45
N VAL A 97 11.32 -4.86 6.40
CA VAL A 97 11.85 -4.65 5.06
C VAL A 97 11.10 -3.57 4.27
N ASN A 98 10.02 -3.01 4.81
CA ASN A 98 9.31 -1.88 4.21
C ASN A 98 9.99 -0.56 4.63
N HIS A 99 11.11 -0.26 3.95
CA HIS A 99 11.98 0.84 4.31
C HIS A 99 11.29 2.21 4.30
N ILE A 100 10.43 2.49 3.31
CA ILE A 100 9.75 3.80 3.25
C ILE A 100 8.78 3.97 4.42
N MET A 101 7.98 2.94 4.72
CA MET A 101 7.05 2.97 5.84
C MET A 101 7.76 3.08 7.19
N MET A 102 8.81 2.28 7.41
CA MET A 102 9.62 2.28 8.64
C MET A 102 10.35 3.62 8.84
N ASP A 103 11.01 4.13 7.79
CA ASP A 103 11.71 5.41 7.84
C ASP A 103 10.75 6.58 8.08
N ALA A 104 9.56 6.53 7.48
CA ALA A 104 8.53 7.55 7.69
C ALA A 104 8.01 7.53 9.13
N MET A 105 7.77 6.34 9.70
CA MET A 105 7.34 6.19 11.10
C MET A 105 8.37 6.83 12.05
N GLN A 106 9.66 6.57 11.83
CA GLN A 106 10.75 7.19 12.59
C GLN A 106 10.85 8.71 12.35
N THR A 107 10.85 9.13 11.10
CA THR A 107 10.99 10.56 10.70
C THR A 107 9.87 11.42 11.25
N PHE A 108 8.65 10.89 11.31
CA PHE A 108 7.48 11.60 11.80
C PHE A 108 7.19 11.34 13.29
N ASN A 109 8.04 10.58 13.97
CA ASN A 109 7.93 10.23 15.38
C ASN A 109 6.54 9.64 15.72
N LEU A 110 6.10 8.69 14.88
CA LEU A 110 4.84 7.96 15.06
C LEU A 110 5.10 6.71 15.91
N SER A 111 4.22 6.47 16.88
CA SER A 111 4.28 5.30 17.77
C SER A 111 3.79 4.04 17.06
N ALA A 112 4.39 2.90 17.38
CA ALA A 112 3.85 1.60 16.99
C ALA A 112 2.60 1.26 17.82
N ALA A 113 1.59 0.67 17.20
CA ALA A 113 0.39 0.20 17.89
C ALA A 113 0.75 -0.91 18.90
N GLY A 114 0.27 -0.76 20.13
CA GLY A 114 0.44 -1.75 21.19
C GLY A 114 -0.39 -3.02 20.91
N HIS A 115 0.20 -4.19 21.16
CA HIS A 115 -0.47 -5.50 21.01
C HIS A 115 -0.92 -6.11 22.36
N ASP A 116 -0.86 -5.32 23.45
CA ASP A 116 -0.92 -5.83 24.83
C ASP A 116 -2.29 -6.34 25.28
N VAL A 117 -3.39 -5.87 24.68
CA VAL A 117 -4.75 -6.26 25.10
C VAL A 117 -5.03 -7.73 24.77
N LEU A 118 -4.51 -8.21 23.65
CA LEU A 118 -4.80 -9.53 23.10
C LEU A 118 -3.97 -10.64 23.76
N ALA A 119 -2.75 -10.33 24.19
CA ALA A 119 -1.85 -11.27 24.87
C ALA A 119 -2.43 -11.83 26.19
N ARG A 120 -3.46 -11.19 26.74
CA ARG A 120 -4.11 -11.57 28.01
C ARG A 120 -5.31 -12.52 27.85
N LEU A 121 -5.69 -12.89 26.63
CA LEU A 121 -6.96 -13.60 26.39
C LEU A 121 -6.93 -15.12 26.66
N GLU A 122 -5.79 -15.70 27.04
CA GLU A 122 -5.59 -17.16 27.31
C GLU A 122 -6.14 -18.08 26.19
N MET A 123 -5.92 -17.72 24.92
CA MET A 123 -6.35 -18.52 23.76
C MET A 123 -5.15 -18.98 22.91
N PRO A 124 -5.31 -20.05 22.09
CA PRO A 124 -4.36 -20.30 21.01
C PRO A 124 -4.28 -19.08 20.10
N ASP A 125 -3.10 -18.81 19.57
CA ASP A 125 -2.83 -17.59 18.82
C ASP A 125 -3.35 -17.74 17.39
N LEU A 126 -2.75 -18.65 16.62
CA LEU A 126 -3.09 -18.88 15.22
C LEU A 126 -3.64 -20.29 15.01
N GLY A 127 -4.72 -20.38 14.22
CA GLY A 127 -5.28 -21.61 13.67
C GLY A 127 -5.45 -21.52 12.16
N ILE A 128 -5.10 -22.59 11.46
CA ILE A 128 -5.38 -22.73 10.03
C ILE A 128 -6.49 -23.75 9.83
N TRP A 129 -7.65 -23.28 9.38
CA TRP A 129 -8.87 -24.03 9.16
C TRP A 129 -9.01 -24.42 7.68
N ASN A 130 -9.20 -25.70 7.39
CA ASN A 130 -9.39 -26.15 6.00
C ASN A 130 -10.87 -26.27 5.57
N GLY A 131 -11.83 -25.87 6.40
CA GLY A 131 -13.26 -26.15 6.17
C GLY A 131 -13.80 -27.35 6.94
N GLN A 132 -12.93 -28.21 7.48
CA GLN A 132 -13.32 -29.42 8.23
C GLN A 132 -12.58 -29.58 9.56
N GLU A 133 -11.29 -29.26 9.59
CA GLU A 133 -10.44 -29.33 10.78
C GLU A 133 -9.39 -28.22 10.79
N PHE A 134 -8.82 -27.96 11.97
CA PHE A 134 -7.61 -27.14 12.08
C PHE A 134 -6.37 -27.97 11.74
N VAL A 135 -5.77 -27.72 10.57
CA VAL A 135 -4.56 -28.45 10.12
C VAL A 135 -3.29 -28.00 10.87
N LEU A 136 -3.33 -26.79 11.45
CA LEU A 136 -2.27 -26.24 12.29
C LEU A 136 -2.90 -25.34 13.36
N VAL A 137 -2.41 -25.46 14.60
CA VAL A 137 -2.70 -24.53 15.70
C VAL A 137 -1.40 -24.22 16.45
N THR A 138 -1.11 -22.94 16.66
CA THR A 138 0.08 -22.48 17.39
C THR A 138 -0.31 -21.59 18.58
N LYS A 139 0.57 -21.54 19.59
CA LYS A 139 0.42 -20.67 20.76
C LYS A 139 1.27 -19.41 20.61
N ALA A 140 0.89 -18.34 21.31
CA ALA A 140 1.64 -17.10 21.34
C ALA A 140 3.05 -17.33 21.90
N GLY A 141 4.06 -16.64 21.33
CA GLY A 141 5.44 -16.67 21.82
C GLY A 141 6.26 -17.90 21.41
N GLY A 142 5.79 -18.71 20.45
CA GLY A 142 6.53 -19.74 19.72
C GLY A 142 7.54 -20.56 20.53
N THR A 143 7.17 -21.75 20.97
CA THR A 143 8.10 -22.60 21.72
C THR A 143 9.03 -23.38 20.78
N TRP A 144 10.17 -23.85 21.30
CA TRP A 144 11.01 -24.82 20.59
C TRP A 144 10.21 -26.07 20.18
N TRP A 145 9.17 -26.41 20.96
CA TRP A 145 8.25 -27.51 20.69
C TRP A 145 7.37 -27.24 19.46
N ASP A 146 6.90 -26.00 19.27
CA ASP A 146 6.15 -25.64 18.07
C ASP A 146 7.05 -25.73 16.83
N THR A 147 8.30 -25.30 16.94
CA THR A 147 9.30 -25.47 15.88
C THR A 147 9.56 -26.95 15.57
N ALA A 148 9.69 -27.80 16.59
CA ALA A 148 9.87 -29.25 16.41
C ALA A 148 8.65 -29.92 15.76
N LYS A 149 7.42 -29.51 16.12
CA LYS A 149 6.18 -29.98 15.47
C LYS A 149 6.12 -29.58 14.00
N LEU A 150 6.48 -28.34 13.68
CA LEU A 150 6.55 -27.87 12.29
C LEU A 150 7.57 -28.67 11.48
N LEU A 151 8.76 -28.90 12.03
CA LEU A 151 9.79 -29.73 11.38
C LEU A 151 9.38 -31.19 11.24
N TRP A 152 8.69 -31.76 12.23
CA TRP A 152 8.18 -33.12 12.15
C TRP A 152 7.09 -33.27 11.08
N ARG A 153 6.16 -32.32 11.00
CA ARG A 153 5.03 -32.37 10.04
C ARG A 153 5.45 -32.02 8.62
N TYR A 154 6.34 -31.04 8.46
CA TYR A 154 6.67 -30.43 7.16
C TYR A 154 8.13 -30.66 6.72
N GLY A 155 8.94 -31.36 7.52
CA GLY A 155 10.36 -31.53 7.24
C GLY A 155 11.09 -30.19 7.20
N ALA A 156 12.04 -30.06 6.27
CA ALA A 156 12.81 -28.84 6.08
C ALA A 156 12.08 -27.74 5.27
N ALA A 157 10.82 -27.95 4.86
CA ALA A 157 10.09 -27.00 4.02
C ALA A 157 10.08 -25.56 4.56
N PRO A 158 9.85 -25.30 5.87
CA PRO A 158 9.90 -23.92 6.39
C PRO A 158 11.26 -23.24 6.19
N LEU A 159 12.37 -23.98 6.34
CA LEU A 159 13.73 -23.46 6.15
C LEU A 159 14.01 -23.13 4.67
N TRP A 160 13.60 -24.02 3.77
CA TRP A 160 13.73 -23.81 2.33
C TRP A 160 12.85 -22.66 1.85
N THR A 161 11.61 -22.54 2.35
CA THR A 161 10.73 -21.41 2.04
C THR A 161 11.33 -20.09 2.53
N ASN A 162 11.88 -20.02 3.74
CA ASN A 162 12.53 -18.81 4.23
C ASN A 162 13.75 -18.42 3.36
N ARG A 163 14.56 -19.39 2.90
CA ARG A 163 15.66 -19.12 1.97
C ARG A 163 15.17 -18.62 0.61
N LEU A 164 14.13 -19.26 0.07
CA LEU A 164 13.52 -18.88 -1.20
C LEU A 164 12.91 -17.48 -1.14
N MET A 165 12.18 -17.18 -0.06
CA MET A 165 11.63 -15.86 0.23
C MET A 165 12.73 -14.81 0.30
N LYS A 166 13.78 -15.02 1.11
CA LYS A 166 14.91 -14.09 1.21
C LYS A 166 15.59 -13.84 -0.14
N SER A 167 15.70 -14.87 -0.98
CA SER A 167 16.25 -14.71 -2.32
C SER A 167 15.35 -13.87 -3.23
N ALA A 168 14.04 -14.11 -3.23
CA ALA A 168 13.10 -13.38 -4.08
C ALA A 168 12.90 -11.93 -3.61
N VAL A 169 12.64 -11.73 -2.32
CA VAL A 169 12.49 -10.40 -1.71
C VAL A 169 13.81 -9.63 -1.75
N GLY A 170 14.96 -10.31 -1.56
CA GLY A 170 16.27 -9.66 -1.67
C GLY A 170 16.53 -9.08 -3.05
N LYS A 171 16.10 -9.74 -4.14
CA LYS A 171 16.15 -9.19 -5.50
C LYS A 171 15.27 -7.95 -5.63
N PHE A 172 14.03 -7.99 -5.11
CA PHE A 172 13.12 -6.84 -5.09
C PHE A 172 13.75 -5.64 -4.37
N LEU A 173 14.37 -5.85 -3.20
CA LEU A 173 14.98 -4.76 -2.42
C LEU A 173 16.08 -4.01 -3.19
N THR A 174 16.72 -4.62 -4.18
CA THR A 174 17.70 -3.90 -5.03
C THR A 174 17.07 -2.78 -5.87
N MET A 175 15.74 -2.75 -6.04
CA MET A 175 15.03 -1.67 -6.74
C MET A 175 15.04 -0.33 -6.00
N TYR A 176 15.48 -0.30 -4.74
CA TYR A 176 15.60 0.92 -3.94
C TYR A 176 16.90 1.67 -4.21
N ASP A 177 17.90 0.98 -4.77
CA ASP A 177 19.29 1.45 -4.83
C ASP A 177 19.78 1.61 -6.27
N GLU A 178 20.79 2.46 -6.46
CA GLU A 178 21.55 2.50 -7.71
C GLU A 178 22.29 1.15 -7.93
N PRO A 179 22.41 0.67 -9.17
CA PRO A 179 22.07 1.33 -10.43
C PRO A 179 20.65 1.01 -10.96
N VAL A 180 19.77 0.39 -10.16
CA VAL A 180 18.40 0.05 -10.59
C VAL A 180 17.47 1.25 -10.42
N PHE A 181 17.57 1.96 -9.29
CA PHE A 181 16.81 3.17 -9.02
C PHE A 181 17.45 4.42 -9.67
N PRO A 182 16.66 5.35 -10.25
CA PRO A 182 15.24 5.20 -10.58
C PRO A 182 15.05 4.32 -11.82
N TRP A 183 13.92 3.63 -11.89
CA TRP A 183 13.55 2.77 -13.01
C TRP A 183 12.49 3.43 -13.89
N LYS A 184 12.68 3.43 -15.21
CA LYS A 184 11.78 4.09 -16.19
C LYS A 184 10.64 3.18 -16.67
N SER A 185 10.90 1.88 -16.73
CA SER A 185 9.93 0.82 -17.02
C SER A 185 10.00 -0.18 -15.88
N LEU A 186 8.83 -0.58 -15.38
CA LEU A 186 8.75 -1.61 -14.34
C LEU A 186 9.12 -2.98 -14.90
N SER A 187 8.74 -3.27 -16.15
CA SER A 187 9.10 -4.51 -16.85
C SER A 187 10.62 -4.68 -16.94
N ASP A 188 11.33 -3.66 -17.43
CA ASP A 188 12.79 -3.69 -17.57
C ASP A 188 13.49 -3.86 -16.21
N ALA A 189 12.97 -3.20 -15.17
CA ALA A 189 13.52 -3.30 -13.83
C ALA A 189 13.37 -4.71 -13.26
N ILE A 190 12.20 -5.33 -13.43
CA ILE A 190 11.90 -6.70 -12.97
C ILE A 190 12.73 -7.74 -13.73
N GLU A 191 12.92 -7.56 -15.04
CA GLU A 191 13.83 -8.37 -15.84
C GLU A 191 15.26 -8.26 -15.33
N ARG A 192 15.74 -7.03 -15.13
CA ARG A 192 17.11 -6.75 -14.70
C ARG A 192 17.47 -7.36 -13.34
N ILE A 193 16.53 -7.39 -12.40
CA ILE A 193 16.73 -8.00 -11.08
C ILE A 193 16.44 -9.51 -11.07
N GLY A 194 16.06 -10.09 -12.23
CA GLY A 194 15.84 -11.52 -12.41
C GLY A 194 14.63 -12.04 -11.66
N LEU A 195 13.52 -11.30 -11.69
CA LEU A 195 12.24 -11.70 -11.07
C LEU A 195 11.15 -12.12 -12.08
N LEU A 196 11.39 -11.99 -13.40
CA LEU A 196 10.42 -12.44 -14.42
C LEU A 196 10.08 -13.93 -14.31
N ASP A 197 11.06 -14.80 -14.06
CA ASP A 197 10.83 -16.24 -13.88
C ASP A 197 10.02 -16.56 -12.61
N VAL A 198 9.93 -15.60 -11.68
CA VAL A 198 9.20 -15.73 -10.42
C VAL A 198 7.78 -15.21 -10.56
N THR A 199 7.57 -14.10 -11.28
CA THR A 199 6.24 -13.54 -11.56
C THR A 199 5.53 -14.27 -12.70
N GLY A 200 6.26 -14.92 -13.61
CA GLY A 200 5.72 -15.61 -14.78
C GLY A 200 5.08 -16.97 -14.51
N VAL A 201 5.12 -17.44 -13.26
CA VAL A 201 4.55 -18.74 -12.85
C VAL A 201 3.66 -18.59 -11.61
N THR A 202 2.77 -19.56 -11.38
CA THR A 202 1.94 -19.57 -10.16
C THR A 202 2.79 -19.82 -8.92
N GLY A 203 2.29 -19.43 -7.76
CA GLY A 203 2.88 -19.72 -6.46
C GLY A 203 3.06 -21.22 -6.26
N GLU A 204 2.05 -22.01 -6.64
CA GLU A 204 2.11 -23.47 -6.61
C GLU A 204 3.28 -24.01 -7.46
N GLN A 205 3.40 -23.57 -8.72
CA GLN A 205 4.47 -23.98 -9.63
C GLN A 205 5.84 -23.57 -9.10
N TYR A 206 5.98 -22.33 -8.61
CA TYR A 206 7.22 -21.80 -8.09
C TYR A 206 7.70 -22.56 -6.84
N LEU A 207 6.80 -22.82 -5.90
CA LEU A 207 7.08 -23.58 -4.69
C LEU A 207 7.51 -25.01 -5.02
N LYS A 208 6.77 -25.68 -5.93
CA LYS A 208 7.08 -27.04 -6.37
C LYS A 208 8.44 -27.12 -7.06
N ALA A 209 8.74 -26.18 -7.96
CA ALA A 209 10.02 -26.12 -8.66
C ALA A 209 11.22 -25.92 -7.72
N ASN A 210 11.00 -25.28 -6.55
CA ASN A 210 12.01 -25.04 -5.53
C ASN A 210 11.97 -26.06 -4.38
N GLY A 211 11.33 -27.22 -4.58
CA GLY A 211 11.36 -28.34 -3.64
C GLY A 211 10.53 -28.13 -2.36
N ILE A 212 9.62 -27.16 -2.33
CA ILE A 212 8.69 -27.00 -1.22
C ILE A 212 7.57 -28.02 -1.37
N GLY A 213 7.43 -28.90 -0.37
CA GLY A 213 6.45 -29.97 -0.38
C GLY A 213 5.01 -29.44 -0.38
N ARG A 214 4.15 -30.10 -1.17
CA ARG A 214 2.72 -29.75 -1.34
C ARG A 214 2.01 -29.51 -0.02
N ARG A 215 2.24 -30.35 1.00
CA ARG A 215 1.59 -30.19 2.29
C ARG A 215 1.88 -28.85 2.97
N PHE A 216 3.12 -28.38 2.96
CA PHE A 216 3.46 -27.08 3.56
C PHE A 216 2.97 -25.91 2.71
N ALA A 217 3.03 -26.05 1.39
CA ALA A 217 2.45 -25.09 0.46
C ALA A 217 0.94 -24.91 0.71
N ASP A 218 0.19 -26.01 0.66
CA ASP A 218 -1.27 -26.00 0.79
C ASP A 218 -1.70 -25.66 2.22
N GLU A 219 -1.07 -26.20 3.26
CA GLU A 219 -1.52 -25.96 4.65
C GLU A 219 -1.07 -24.59 5.19
N VAL A 220 0.12 -24.09 4.85
CA VAL A 220 0.70 -22.89 5.52
C VAL A 220 0.84 -21.72 4.57
N ILE A 221 1.49 -21.89 3.43
CA ILE A 221 1.78 -20.77 2.52
C ILE A 221 0.48 -20.25 1.91
N GLN A 222 -0.43 -21.15 1.50
CA GLN A 222 -1.74 -20.77 0.97
C GLN A 222 -2.60 -20.02 1.99
N ALA A 223 -2.54 -20.39 3.28
CA ALA A 223 -3.24 -19.63 4.32
C ALA A 223 -2.74 -18.18 4.37
N SER A 224 -1.43 -17.96 4.18
CA SER A 224 -0.85 -16.63 4.10
C SER A 224 -1.29 -15.87 2.84
N THR A 225 -1.28 -16.49 1.66
CA THR A 225 -1.73 -15.82 0.43
C THR A 225 -3.22 -15.50 0.46
N ARG A 226 -4.04 -16.33 1.12
CA ARG A 226 -5.48 -16.10 1.27
C ARG A 226 -5.81 -14.97 2.22
N VAL A 227 -5.11 -14.84 3.36
CA VAL A 227 -5.36 -13.71 4.28
C VAL A 227 -4.84 -12.39 3.73
N ASN A 228 -3.71 -12.39 3.04
CA ASN A 228 -3.11 -11.16 2.49
C ASN A 228 -3.79 -10.74 1.17
N TYR A 229 -4.01 -11.69 0.25
CA TYR A 229 -4.43 -11.40 -1.13
C TYR A 229 -5.67 -12.16 -1.61
N ALA A 230 -6.42 -12.80 -0.71
CA ALA A 230 -7.65 -13.52 -1.04
C ALA A 230 -7.47 -14.51 -2.21
N SER A 231 -6.26 -15.07 -2.35
CA SER A 231 -5.86 -15.85 -3.52
C SER A 231 -5.25 -17.18 -3.13
N ASN A 232 -5.65 -18.23 -3.85
CA ASN A 232 -5.06 -19.57 -3.74
C ASN A 232 -3.77 -19.66 -4.55
N LEU A 233 -2.88 -20.60 -4.21
CA LEU A 233 -1.54 -20.72 -4.79
C LEU A 233 -1.52 -20.95 -6.30
N ALA A 234 -2.59 -21.53 -6.86
CA ALA A 234 -2.72 -21.74 -8.30
C ALA A 234 -3.01 -20.44 -9.09
N TYR A 235 -3.37 -19.34 -8.42
CA TYR A 235 -3.84 -18.10 -9.06
C TYR A 235 -3.05 -16.84 -8.67
N ILE A 236 -2.13 -16.96 -7.72
CA ILE A 236 -1.21 -15.89 -7.31
C ILE A 236 0.18 -16.21 -7.86
N HIS A 237 0.93 -15.22 -8.33
CA HIS A 237 2.27 -15.46 -8.88
C HIS A 237 3.30 -15.76 -7.79
N GLY A 238 4.43 -16.35 -8.19
CA GLY A 238 5.49 -16.80 -7.27
C GLY A 238 6.05 -15.68 -6.38
N LEU A 239 6.16 -14.45 -6.88
CA LEU A 239 6.76 -13.36 -6.09
C LEU A 239 5.85 -12.90 -4.95
N GLU A 240 4.57 -12.61 -5.20
CA GLU A 240 3.62 -12.23 -4.17
C GLU A 240 3.42 -13.36 -3.15
N THR A 241 3.51 -14.63 -3.61
CA THR A 241 3.57 -15.78 -2.72
C THR A 241 4.74 -15.69 -1.73
N MET A 242 5.91 -15.24 -2.18
CA MET A 242 7.08 -15.05 -1.30
C MET A 242 6.94 -13.82 -0.41
N VAL A 243 6.33 -12.74 -0.90
CA VAL A 243 6.02 -11.55 -0.08
C VAL A 243 5.12 -11.91 1.10
N CYS A 244 4.13 -12.79 0.90
CA CYS A 244 3.29 -13.32 1.98
C CYS A 244 4.06 -14.09 3.07
N MET A 245 5.29 -14.50 2.80
CA MET A 245 6.16 -15.18 3.76
C MET A 245 7.19 -14.26 4.42
N ALA A 246 7.23 -12.98 4.04
CA ALA A 246 8.12 -11.96 4.60
C ALA A 246 7.48 -11.24 5.79
N THR A 247 7.13 -11.97 6.85
CA THR A 247 6.30 -11.45 7.96
C THR A 247 7.09 -10.88 9.16
N SER A 248 8.42 -10.74 9.05
CA SER A 248 9.28 -10.32 10.17
C SER A 248 9.00 -8.88 10.61
N GLY A 249 8.83 -8.69 11.92
CA GLY A 249 8.62 -7.37 12.52
C GLY A 249 7.37 -6.63 12.03
N ALA A 250 6.28 -7.38 11.80
CA ALA A 250 4.97 -6.81 11.50
C ALA A 250 4.61 -5.69 12.50
N THR A 251 4.31 -4.52 11.97
CA THR A 251 4.12 -3.26 12.69
C THR A 251 2.93 -2.52 12.10
N ALA A 252 2.27 -1.72 12.93
CA ALA A 252 1.25 -0.75 12.52
C ALA A 252 1.44 0.54 13.33
N VAL A 253 0.96 1.66 12.80
CA VAL A 253 0.99 2.94 13.52
C VAL A 253 -0.18 3.02 14.50
N GLU A 254 0.09 3.43 15.74
CA GLU A 254 -0.94 3.73 16.72
C GLU A 254 -1.90 4.81 16.18
N GLY A 255 -3.20 4.53 16.15
CA GLY A 255 -4.21 5.42 15.57
C GLY A 255 -4.38 5.30 14.04
N GLY A 256 -3.53 4.51 13.36
CA GLY A 256 -3.68 4.13 11.96
C GLY A 256 -2.53 4.57 11.04
N ASN A 257 -2.23 3.71 10.06
CA ASN A 257 -1.17 3.82 9.06
C ASN A 257 -1.37 5.01 8.11
N TRP A 258 -2.62 5.48 7.94
CA TRP A 258 -2.94 6.65 7.12
C TRP A 258 -2.19 7.92 7.58
N GLN A 259 -1.79 7.98 8.85
CA GLN A 259 -1.03 9.09 9.41
C GLN A 259 0.32 9.28 8.72
N ILE A 260 0.98 8.20 8.27
CA ILE A 260 2.24 8.30 7.50
C ILE A 260 2.02 9.18 6.26
N PHE A 261 0.95 8.93 5.52
CA PHE A 261 0.63 9.66 4.29
C PHE A 261 0.19 11.10 4.56
N ALA A 262 -0.58 11.32 5.63
CA ALA A 262 -0.92 12.67 6.06
C ALA A 262 0.32 13.50 6.44
N HIS A 263 1.29 12.88 7.13
CA HIS A 263 2.55 13.53 7.49
C HIS A 263 3.46 13.77 6.28
N MET A 264 3.50 12.86 5.30
CA MET A 264 4.18 13.06 4.01
C MET A 264 3.65 14.29 3.28
N LEU A 265 2.32 14.41 3.15
CA LEU A 265 1.68 15.57 2.51
C LEU A 265 1.99 16.87 3.27
N LYS A 266 1.82 16.87 4.60
CA LYS A 266 2.13 18.04 5.44
C LYS A 266 3.59 18.49 5.28
N SER A 267 4.53 17.54 5.28
CA SER A 267 5.97 17.81 5.16
C SER A 267 6.35 18.35 3.78
N SER A 268 5.64 17.91 2.72
CA SER A 268 5.82 18.43 1.36
C SER A 268 5.34 19.87 1.16
N ARG A 269 4.56 20.42 2.11
CA ARG A 269 3.83 21.70 1.99
C ARG A 269 2.91 21.75 0.76
N ALA A 270 2.43 20.60 0.31
CA ALA A 270 1.48 20.53 -0.79
C ALA A 270 0.13 21.15 -0.41
N ASN A 271 -0.52 21.76 -1.40
CA ASN A 271 -1.91 22.20 -1.28
C ASN A 271 -2.84 21.00 -1.47
N VAL A 272 -3.33 20.43 -0.36
CA VAL A 272 -4.21 19.26 -0.40
C VAL A 272 -5.67 19.71 -0.49
N GLN A 273 -6.36 19.27 -1.54
CA GLN A 273 -7.78 19.54 -1.80
C GLN A 273 -8.59 18.24 -1.69
N LEU A 274 -9.21 18.06 -0.52
CA LEU A 274 -10.14 16.96 -0.26
C LEU A 274 -11.50 17.24 -0.95
N ASN A 275 -12.35 16.22 -1.07
CA ASN A 275 -13.66 16.29 -1.76
C ASN A 275 -13.58 16.85 -3.18
N THR A 276 -12.43 16.72 -3.83
CA THR A 276 -12.17 17.33 -5.14
C THR A 276 -11.88 16.22 -6.15
N THR A 277 -12.94 15.84 -6.87
CA THR A 277 -12.83 14.85 -7.95
C THR A 277 -12.35 15.52 -9.23
N ILE A 278 -11.30 14.97 -9.84
CA ILE A 278 -10.87 15.35 -11.19
C ILE A 278 -11.58 14.43 -12.19
N ASN A 279 -12.21 15.00 -13.20
CA ASN A 279 -12.91 14.26 -14.25
C ASN A 279 -12.31 14.44 -15.65
N ARG A 280 -11.44 15.44 -15.85
CA ARG A 280 -10.77 15.66 -17.12
C ARG A 280 -9.35 16.21 -16.98
N ILE A 281 -8.45 15.70 -17.81
CA ILE A 281 -7.13 16.26 -18.07
C ILE A 281 -7.03 16.55 -19.57
N SER A 282 -6.64 17.76 -19.93
CA SER A 282 -6.40 18.13 -21.32
C SER A 282 -4.96 18.63 -21.51
N LYS A 283 -4.24 18.06 -22.48
CA LYS A 283 -2.90 18.53 -22.86
C LYS A 283 -3.00 19.78 -23.72
N ARG A 284 -2.28 20.83 -23.35
CA ARG A 284 -2.25 22.11 -24.04
C ARG A 284 -1.12 22.14 -25.07
N LYS A 285 -1.20 23.08 -26.02
CA LYS A 285 -0.21 23.23 -27.11
C LYS A 285 1.21 23.54 -26.60
N ASP A 286 1.32 24.15 -25.43
CA ASP A 286 2.60 24.47 -24.77
C ASP A 286 3.19 23.27 -24.00
N GLY A 287 2.52 22.11 -24.02
CA GLY A 287 2.92 20.90 -23.30
C GLY A 287 2.39 20.82 -21.87
N SER A 288 1.82 21.89 -21.31
CA SER A 288 1.20 21.88 -19.98
C SER A 288 -0.14 21.16 -19.98
N TYR A 289 -0.64 20.82 -18.79
CA TYR A 289 -1.91 20.14 -18.60
C TYR A 289 -2.93 21.06 -17.93
N GLN A 290 -4.13 21.13 -18.50
CA GLN A 290 -5.30 21.67 -17.84
C GLN A 290 -6.03 20.54 -17.12
N VAL A 291 -6.17 20.68 -15.81
CA VAL A 291 -6.87 19.74 -14.93
C VAL A 291 -8.22 20.36 -14.55
N THR A 292 -9.29 19.60 -14.72
CA THR A 292 -10.67 20.05 -14.50
C THR A 292 -11.35 19.21 -13.41
N THR A 293 -11.94 19.88 -12.42
CA THR A 293 -12.71 19.24 -11.37
C THR A 293 -14.13 18.91 -11.86
N SER A 294 -14.81 17.98 -11.19
CA SER A 294 -16.23 17.70 -11.45
C SER A 294 -17.15 18.90 -11.20
N ALA A 295 -16.70 19.90 -10.43
CA ALA A 295 -17.42 21.16 -10.22
C ALA A 295 -17.24 22.15 -11.39
N GLY A 296 -16.33 21.88 -12.33
CA GLY A 296 -16.04 22.73 -13.48
C GLY A 296 -14.85 23.68 -13.28
N ASP A 297 -14.21 23.67 -12.11
CA ASP A 297 -13.01 24.47 -11.86
C ASP A 297 -11.84 23.95 -12.67
N THR A 298 -11.01 24.85 -13.18
CA THR A 298 -9.87 24.50 -14.02
C THR A 298 -8.58 25.08 -13.47
N SER A 299 -7.48 24.33 -13.60
CA SER A 299 -6.14 24.76 -13.19
C SER A 299 -5.09 24.18 -14.13
N VAL A 300 -4.02 24.94 -14.36
CA VAL A 300 -2.92 24.52 -15.25
C VAL A 300 -1.71 24.07 -14.44
N PHE A 301 -1.08 22.98 -14.89
CA PHE A 301 0.08 22.34 -14.29
C PHE A 301 1.10 21.97 -15.36
N ASP A 302 2.39 22.02 -15.01
CA ASP A 302 3.47 21.56 -15.87
C ASP A 302 3.49 20.03 -15.98
N ASP A 303 3.25 19.36 -14.85
CA ASP A 303 3.24 17.91 -14.73
C ASP A 303 1.99 17.42 -13.97
N VAL A 304 1.49 16.24 -14.34
CA VAL A 304 0.38 15.56 -13.67
C VAL A 304 0.77 14.15 -13.28
N VAL A 305 0.43 13.73 -12.06
CA VAL A 305 0.66 12.38 -11.55
C VAL A 305 -0.68 11.74 -11.20
N LEU A 306 -0.97 10.61 -11.85
CA LEU A 306 -2.10 9.74 -11.55
C LEU A 306 -1.70 8.77 -10.44
N ALA A 307 -2.27 8.96 -9.26
CA ALA A 307 -1.87 8.26 -8.03
C ALA A 307 -2.94 7.32 -7.46
N GLY A 308 -3.76 6.77 -8.35
CA GLY A 308 -4.67 5.66 -8.08
C GLY A 308 -5.00 4.90 -9.37
N PRO A 309 -5.61 3.70 -9.28
CA PRO A 309 -5.87 2.87 -10.45
C PRO A 309 -6.74 3.60 -11.48
N LEU A 310 -6.24 3.74 -12.72
CA LEU A 310 -6.87 4.58 -13.75
C LEU A 310 -8.29 4.12 -14.09
N GLN A 311 -8.51 2.80 -14.13
CA GLN A 311 -9.81 2.18 -14.37
C GLN A 311 -10.92 2.61 -13.37
N TYR A 312 -10.55 3.13 -12.19
CA TYR A 312 -11.50 3.63 -11.18
C TYR A 312 -11.53 5.15 -11.04
N ALA A 313 -10.81 5.87 -11.91
CA ALA A 313 -10.72 7.32 -11.87
C ALA A 313 -11.91 8.02 -12.54
N ASN A 314 -12.58 7.36 -13.50
CA ASN A 314 -13.61 7.98 -14.35
C ASN A 314 -13.11 9.31 -14.96
N LEU A 315 -11.93 9.25 -15.57
CA LEU A 315 -11.13 10.39 -15.98
C LEU A 315 -11.02 10.45 -17.51
N ALA A 316 -11.50 11.52 -18.11
CA ALA A 316 -11.30 11.78 -19.53
C ALA A 316 -9.93 12.42 -19.79
N MET A 317 -9.19 11.90 -20.77
CA MET A 317 -7.91 12.48 -21.21
C MET A 317 -8.00 12.92 -22.66
N ASP A 318 -7.57 14.15 -22.95
CA ASP A 318 -7.66 14.76 -24.28
C ASP A 318 -6.38 15.52 -24.66
N PRO A 319 -5.60 15.08 -25.66
CA PRO A 319 -5.77 13.83 -26.39
C PRO A 319 -5.52 12.61 -25.48
N ALA A 320 -5.79 11.41 -26.00
CA ALA A 320 -5.38 10.18 -25.33
C ALA A 320 -3.84 10.20 -25.10
N PRO A 321 -3.36 9.73 -23.94
CA PRO A 321 -1.92 9.66 -23.67
C PRO A 321 -1.24 8.67 -24.61
N LYS A 322 0.10 8.77 -24.73
CA LYS A 322 0.90 7.86 -25.58
C LYS A 322 0.81 6.41 -25.11
N HIS A 323 0.69 6.20 -23.81
CA HIS A 323 0.46 4.91 -23.19
C HIS A 323 -0.77 4.99 -22.28
N VAL A 324 -1.68 4.03 -22.43
CA VAL A 324 -2.86 3.88 -21.58
C VAL A 324 -2.63 2.63 -20.73
N PRO A 325 -2.64 2.74 -19.40
CA PRO A 325 -2.46 1.60 -18.52
C PRO A 325 -3.44 0.46 -18.77
N ASP A 326 -2.95 -0.76 -18.62
CA ASP A 326 -3.78 -1.96 -18.72
C ASP A 326 -4.86 -1.98 -17.61
N GLU A 327 -6.06 -2.45 -17.95
CA GLU A 327 -7.07 -2.77 -16.94
C GLU A 327 -6.70 -4.09 -16.26
N ILE A 328 -6.60 -4.07 -14.93
CA ILE A 328 -6.29 -5.25 -14.13
C ILE A 328 -7.46 -5.55 -13.18
N PRO A 329 -7.89 -6.81 -13.05
CA PRO A 329 -8.98 -7.15 -12.13
C PRO A 329 -8.52 -6.94 -10.68
N TYR A 330 -9.36 -6.32 -9.84
CA TYR A 330 -9.11 -6.19 -8.40
C TYR A 330 -9.97 -7.16 -7.60
N THR A 331 -9.41 -7.65 -6.50
CA THR A 331 -10.17 -8.39 -5.49
C THR A 331 -11.19 -7.47 -4.83
N LYS A 332 -12.47 -7.79 -5.02
CA LYS A 332 -13.57 -7.22 -4.25
C LYS A 332 -13.66 -7.90 -2.90
N LEU A 333 -13.01 -7.32 -1.90
CA LEU A 333 -12.95 -7.86 -0.54
C LEU A 333 -14.03 -7.25 0.34
N TYR A 334 -14.73 -8.10 1.09
CA TYR A 334 -15.68 -7.69 2.12
C TYR A 334 -15.02 -7.80 3.49
N THR A 335 -14.76 -6.64 4.09
CA THR A 335 -14.28 -6.49 5.46
C THR A 335 -15.46 -6.23 6.38
N THR A 336 -15.69 -7.11 7.35
CA THR A 336 -16.67 -6.88 8.42
C THR A 336 -15.95 -6.79 9.75
N LEU A 337 -16.16 -5.69 10.47
CA LEU A 337 -15.81 -5.55 11.88
C LEU A 337 -17.09 -5.68 12.69
N PHE A 338 -17.07 -6.43 13.80
CA PHE A 338 -18.22 -6.50 14.69
C PHE A 338 -17.81 -6.75 16.13
N SER A 339 -18.61 -6.30 17.09
CA SER A 339 -18.39 -6.58 18.51
C SER A 339 -19.42 -7.55 19.07
N SER A 340 -18.97 -8.45 19.94
CA SER A 340 -19.83 -9.43 20.60
C SER A 340 -19.31 -9.76 21.99
N PRO A 341 -20.18 -9.98 23.00
CA PRO A 341 -19.76 -10.54 24.29
C PRO A 341 -19.37 -12.03 24.19
N HIS A 342 -19.64 -12.68 23.05
CA HIS A 342 -19.39 -14.11 22.85
C HIS A 342 -18.04 -14.36 22.16
N ARG A 343 -17.39 -15.46 22.57
CA ARG A 343 -16.27 -16.05 21.83
C ARG A 343 -16.79 -16.80 20.61
N LEU A 344 -15.91 -17.07 19.64
CA LEU A 344 -16.23 -17.98 18.54
C LEU A 344 -16.65 -19.36 19.08
N SER A 345 -17.74 -19.91 18.55
CA SER A 345 -18.27 -21.22 18.93
C SER A 345 -17.32 -22.34 18.47
N PRO A 346 -16.90 -23.24 19.37
CA PRO A 346 -16.10 -24.41 19.00
C PRO A 346 -16.80 -25.31 17.99
N GLU A 347 -18.11 -25.48 18.12
CA GLU A 347 -18.94 -26.31 17.26
C GLU A 347 -18.94 -25.80 15.81
N ALA A 348 -18.81 -24.48 15.61
CA ALA A 348 -18.71 -23.88 14.28
C ALA A 348 -17.48 -24.36 13.49
N PHE A 349 -16.47 -24.87 14.19
CA PHE A 349 -15.20 -25.37 13.66
C PHE A 349 -15.00 -26.86 13.99
N ASN A 350 -16.09 -27.62 14.17
CA ASN A 350 -16.06 -29.06 14.47
C ASN A 350 -15.20 -29.43 15.70
N LEU A 351 -15.03 -28.51 16.65
CA LEU A 351 -14.36 -28.77 17.91
C LEU A 351 -15.37 -29.22 18.97
N GLY A 352 -14.90 -29.99 19.95
CA GLY A 352 -15.72 -30.39 21.08
C GLY A 352 -16.13 -29.20 21.95
N SER A 353 -17.32 -29.29 22.56
CA SER A 353 -17.83 -28.25 23.47
C SER A 353 -16.84 -27.97 24.60
N GLY A 354 -16.45 -26.70 24.74
CA GLY A 354 -15.44 -26.24 25.72
C GLY A 354 -14.00 -26.15 25.19
N ALA A 355 -13.73 -26.55 23.94
CA ALA A 355 -12.45 -26.25 23.30
C ALA A 355 -12.31 -24.74 23.05
N ALA A 356 -11.08 -24.23 22.95
CA ALA A 356 -10.82 -22.84 22.59
C ALA A 356 -10.57 -22.71 21.08
N VAL A 357 -11.33 -21.85 20.42
CA VAL A 357 -11.05 -21.44 19.03
C VAL A 357 -9.86 -20.47 19.04
N PRO A 358 -8.89 -20.61 18.12
CA PRO A 358 -7.76 -19.69 18.02
C PRO A 358 -8.18 -18.23 17.78
N GLN A 359 -7.38 -17.28 18.26
CA GLN A 359 -7.62 -15.85 18.12
C GLN A 359 -7.62 -15.41 16.65
N TYR A 360 -6.71 -15.97 15.86
CA TYR A 360 -6.61 -15.78 14.42
C TYR A 360 -6.97 -17.09 13.72
N VAL A 361 -8.11 -17.13 13.04
CA VAL A 361 -8.54 -18.24 12.18
C VAL A 361 -8.27 -17.85 10.74
N LEU A 362 -7.21 -18.41 10.16
CA LEU A 362 -6.93 -18.32 8.72
C LEU A 362 -7.51 -19.54 8.00
N THR A 363 -7.77 -19.42 6.70
CA THR A 363 -8.30 -20.54 5.92
C THR A 363 -7.33 -21.06 4.88
N THR A 364 -7.41 -22.35 4.61
CA THR A 364 -6.86 -22.98 3.40
C THR A 364 -7.88 -23.94 2.79
N LEU A 365 -7.62 -24.48 1.62
CA LEU A 365 -8.45 -25.51 1.00
C LEU A 365 -8.14 -26.90 1.59
N PRO A 366 -9.12 -27.80 1.72
CA PRO A 366 -8.87 -29.21 1.94
C PRO A 366 -7.97 -29.80 0.84
N LEU A 367 -7.11 -30.76 1.18
CA LEU A 367 -6.18 -31.36 0.22
C LEU A 367 -6.85 -32.11 -0.95
N TRP A 368 -8.13 -32.46 -0.79
CA TRP A 368 -8.95 -33.15 -1.80
C TRP A 368 -9.74 -32.17 -2.69
N GLU A 369 -9.82 -30.89 -2.33
CA GLU A 369 -10.50 -29.87 -3.13
C GLU A 369 -9.55 -29.34 -4.21
N ASP A 370 -10.02 -29.29 -5.45
CA ASP A 370 -9.28 -28.63 -6.53
C ASP A 370 -9.24 -27.12 -6.28
N SER A 371 -8.09 -26.50 -6.58
CA SER A 371 -7.95 -25.06 -6.40
C SER A 371 -8.93 -24.30 -7.29
N VAL A 372 -9.74 -23.44 -6.69
CA VAL A 372 -10.66 -22.54 -7.39
C VAL A 372 -10.16 -21.11 -7.34
N ASP A 373 -10.60 -20.32 -8.31
CA ASP A 373 -10.39 -18.88 -8.29
C ASP A 373 -11.39 -18.19 -7.33
N GLY A 374 -11.16 -18.36 -6.02
CA GLY A 374 -12.03 -17.82 -4.98
C GLY A 374 -11.85 -18.50 -3.63
N VAL A 375 -12.88 -18.41 -2.79
CA VAL A 375 -12.78 -18.81 -1.38
C VAL A 375 -12.78 -20.32 -1.15
N GLY A 376 -13.36 -21.12 -2.06
CA GLY A 376 -13.51 -22.58 -1.92
C GLY A 376 -14.45 -23.00 -0.80
N SER A 377 -14.38 -24.26 -0.37
CA SER A 377 -15.27 -24.80 0.68
C SER A 377 -15.20 -24.10 2.04
N PRO A 378 -14.08 -23.46 2.49
CA PRO A 378 -14.05 -22.75 3.78
C PRO A 378 -15.01 -21.55 3.88
N GLY A 379 -15.42 -20.95 2.76
CA GLY A 379 -16.44 -19.89 2.72
C GLY A 379 -16.00 -18.49 3.19
N PHE A 380 -14.86 -18.34 3.86
CA PHE A 380 -14.25 -17.06 4.24
C PHE A 380 -12.71 -17.11 4.10
N TYR A 381 -12.02 -15.96 4.19
CA TYR A 381 -10.56 -15.89 4.11
C TYR A 381 -9.92 -15.90 5.50
N SER A 382 -10.43 -15.08 6.43
CA SER A 382 -9.99 -15.07 7.82
C SER A 382 -11.05 -14.54 8.79
N ILE A 383 -10.96 -14.95 10.05
CA ILE A 383 -11.65 -14.37 11.21
C ILE A 383 -10.59 -14.11 12.28
N SER A 384 -10.50 -12.90 12.80
CA SER A 384 -9.52 -12.54 13.83
C SER A 384 -10.13 -11.64 14.89
N ILE A 385 -9.68 -11.77 16.14
CA ILE A 385 -9.93 -10.74 17.15
C ILE A 385 -8.95 -9.59 16.90
N SER A 386 -9.50 -8.43 16.53
CA SER A 386 -8.73 -7.21 16.28
C SER A 386 -8.51 -6.40 17.54
N ASP A 387 -9.48 -6.40 18.46
CA ASP A 387 -9.38 -5.72 19.75
C ASP A 387 -10.42 -6.29 20.74
N ALA A 388 -10.44 -5.80 21.98
CA ALA A 388 -11.49 -6.07 22.95
C ALA A 388 -11.65 -4.88 23.91
N GLY A 389 -12.88 -4.63 24.36
CA GLY A 389 -13.17 -3.45 25.16
C GLY A 389 -14.49 -3.53 25.91
N THR A 390 -14.80 -2.49 26.67
CA THR A 390 -16.09 -2.36 27.36
C THR A 390 -17.02 -1.48 26.54
N ASN A 391 -18.13 -2.04 26.07
CA ASN A 391 -19.14 -1.32 25.30
C ASN A 391 -19.77 -0.21 26.17
N PRO A 392 -19.57 1.08 25.83
CA PRO A 392 -20.00 2.19 26.66
C PRO A 392 -21.51 2.44 26.61
N HIS A 393 -22.22 1.89 25.61
CA HIS A 393 -23.65 2.14 25.37
C HIS A 393 -24.56 1.12 26.06
N THR A 394 -24.01 0.01 26.57
CA THR A 394 -24.76 -1.01 27.33
C THR A 394 -24.98 -0.60 28.79
N SER A 395 -26.10 -1.02 29.38
CA SER A 395 -26.42 -0.80 30.80
C SER A 395 -26.90 -2.09 31.47
N PRO A 396 -26.07 -2.75 32.31
CA PRO A 396 -24.71 -2.38 32.71
C PRO A 396 -23.70 -2.51 31.58
N ARG A 397 -22.57 -1.81 31.71
CA ARG A 397 -21.46 -1.89 30.75
C ARG A 397 -20.96 -3.32 30.59
N ARG A 398 -20.80 -3.76 29.33
CA ARG A 398 -20.46 -5.14 28.97
C ARG A 398 -19.11 -5.21 28.28
N PHE A 399 -18.27 -6.18 28.69
CA PHE A 399 -17.02 -6.49 27.98
C PHE A 399 -17.32 -7.29 26.70
N GLU A 400 -16.68 -6.92 25.60
CA GLU A 400 -16.93 -7.49 24.27
C GLU A 400 -15.62 -7.61 23.46
N TYR A 401 -15.57 -8.65 22.64
CA TYR A 401 -14.52 -8.87 21.65
C TYR A 401 -14.89 -8.16 20.37
N ILE A 402 -13.90 -7.55 19.70
CA ILE A 402 -14.07 -6.93 18.40
C ILE A 402 -13.38 -7.81 17.35
N TYR A 403 -14.19 -8.42 16.51
CA TYR A 403 -13.77 -9.33 15.45
C TYR A 403 -13.65 -8.61 14.12
N LYS A 404 -12.74 -9.10 13.28
CA LYS A 404 -12.58 -8.73 11.88
C LYS A 404 -12.67 -9.96 11.01
N ILE A 405 -13.47 -9.87 9.95
CA ILE A 405 -13.70 -10.94 8.98
C ILE A 405 -13.33 -10.43 7.59
N PHE A 406 -12.52 -11.22 6.88
CA PHE A 406 -12.32 -11.09 5.45
C PHE A 406 -13.08 -12.20 4.71
N SER A 407 -13.91 -11.81 3.76
CA SER A 407 -14.85 -12.71 3.08
C SER A 407 -15.09 -12.29 1.63
N PRO A 408 -15.54 -13.22 0.75
CA PRO A 408 -15.84 -12.91 -0.65
C PRO A 408 -17.17 -12.17 -0.83
N SER A 409 -18.01 -12.15 0.20
CA SER A 409 -19.34 -11.55 0.21
C SER A 409 -19.67 -11.00 1.60
N ARG A 410 -20.70 -10.18 1.71
CA ARG A 410 -21.16 -9.64 2.99
C ARG A 410 -21.62 -10.78 3.90
N VAL A 411 -21.08 -10.84 5.12
CA VAL A 411 -21.54 -11.78 6.14
C VAL A 411 -22.99 -11.48 6.54
N ASN A 412 -23.77 -12.52 6.81
CA ASN A 412 -25.19 -12.42 7.13
C ASN A 412 -25.50 -13.04 8.51
N ALA A 413 -26.77 -12.96 8.92
CA ALA A 413 -27.24 -13.50 10.19
C ALA A 413 -26.95 -15.00 10.34
N THR A 414 -27.08 -15.79 9.28
CA THR A 414 -26.75 -17.23 9.29
C THR A 414 -25.29 -17.47 9.61
N PHE A 415 -24.39 -16.75 8.95
CA PHE A 415 -22.95 -16.85 9.18
C PHE A 415 -22.58 -16.43 10.60
N LEU A 416 -23.07 -15.27 11.05
CA LEU A 416 -22.79 -14.76 12.40
C LEU A 416 -23.36 -15.68 13.48
N SER A 417 -24.57 -16.20 13.27
CA SER A 417 -25.19 -17.14 14.22
C SER A 417 -24.39 -18.43 14.34
N HIS A 418 -23.91 -18.95 13.20
CA HIS A 418 -23.07 -20.15 13.15
C HIS A 418 -21.76 -19.94 13.91
N ILE A 419 -20.98 -18.91 13.58
CA ILE A 419 -19.65 -18.71 14.17
C ILE A 419 -19.70 -18.30 15.66
N LEU A 420 -20.80 -17.71 16.14
CA LEU A 420 -20.97 -17.33 17.55
C LEU A 420 -21.71 -18.39 18.38
N GLY A 421 -22.38 -19.34 17.73
CA GLY A 421 -23.23 -20.33 18.40
C GLY A 421 -24.44 -19.71 19.12
N GLN A 422 -24.85 -18.52 18.69
CA GLN A 422 -25.95 -17.74 19.26
C GLN A 422 -26.86 -17.26 18.15
N LYS A 423 -28.15 -17.04 18.42
CA LYS A 423 -29.05 -16.51 17.40
C LYS A 423 -28.74 -15.03 17.14
N VAL A 424 -28.47 -14.68 15.88
CA VAL A 424 -28.36 -13.31 15.37
C VAL A 424 -29.51 -13.09 14.40
N SER A 425 -30.25 -12.00 14.54
CA SER A 425 -31.32 -11.64 13.59
C SER A 425 -30.78 -10.95 12.34
N ASP A 426 -31.57 -10.88 11.26
CA ASP A 426 -31.16 -10.16 10.04
C ASP A 426 -30.96 -8.65 10.30
N GLU A 427 -31.79 -8.05 11.16
CA GLU A 427 -31.67 -6.65 11.56
C GLU A 427 -30.38 -6.41 12.35
N GLU A 428 -30.09 -7.29 13.30
CA GLU A 428 -28.87 -7.26 14.11
C GLU A 428 -27.61 -7.50 13.26
N ALA A 429 -27.67 -8.40 12.28
CA ALA A 429 -26.57 -8.62 11.33
C ALA A 429 -26.37 -7.46 10.34
N ALA A 430 -27.39 -6.60 10.15
CA ALA A 430 -27.30 -5.43 9.28
C ALA A 430 -26.81 -4.18 10.03
N HIS A 431 -27.24 -4.00 11.28
CA HIS A 431 -27.10 -2.74 12.02
C HIS A 431 -26.48 -2.88 13.41
N GLY A 432 -26.38 -4.09 13.94
CA GLY A 432 -26.06 -4.34 15.35
C GLY A 432 -27.26 -4.04 16.26
N ASP A 433 -27.27 -4.63 17.44
CA ASP A 433 -28.22 -4.35 18.51
C ASP A 433 -27.46 -4.21 19.82
N VAL A 434 -27.48 -3.03 20.43
CA VAL A 434 -26.65 -2.66 21.61
C VAL A 434 -26.64 -3.76 22.67
N ASP A 435 -27.79 -4.36 22.96
CA ASP A 435 -27.93 -5.42 23.98
C ASP A 435 -27.88 -6.85 23.39
N GLY A 436 -27.84 -6.98 22.07
CA GLY A 436 -27.82 -8.24 21.32
C GLY A 436 -26.50 -9.01 21.37
N THR A 437 -26.47 -10.09 20.59
CA THR A 437 -25.30 -10.95 20.34
C THR A 437 -24.22 -10.20 19.58
N VAL A 438 -24.60 -9.34 18.63
CA VAL A 438 -23.73 -8.45 17.86
C VAL A 438 -24.13 -7.01 18.16
N SER A 439 -23.34 -6.34 19.00
CA SER A 439 -23.69 -5.02 19.54
C SER A 439 -23.35 -3.84 18.64
N TRP A 440 -22.38 -4.03 17.77
CA TRP A 440 -21.95 -3.08 16.76
C TRP A 440 -21.39 -3.86 15.58
N ILE A 441 -21.66 -3.36 14.39
CA ILE A 441 -21.16 -3.95 13.16
C ILE A 441 -20.85 -2.86 12.14
N HIS A 442 -19.73 -3.02 11.46
CA HIS A 442 -19.26 -2.12 10.42
C HIS A 442 -18.80 -2.92 9.21
N HIS A 443 -19.32 -2.56 8.04
CA HIS A 443 -18.97 -3.22 6.78
C HIS A 443 -18.25 -2.25 5.86
N LYS A 444 -17.11 -2.70 5.32
CA LYS A 444 -16.33 -1.98 4.34
C LYS A 444 -16.06 -2.89 3.14
N ILE A 445 -16.36 -2.39 1.95
CA ILE A 445 -16.04 -3.05 0.69
C ILE A 445 -14.86 -2.34 0.07
N TRP A 446 -13.86 -3.10 -0.34
CA TRP A 446 -12.68 -2.61 -1.02
C TRP A 446 -12.50 -3.32 -2.36
N TYR A 447 -12.03 -2.58 -3.36
CA TYR A 447 -11.22 -3.17 -4.42
C TYR A 447 -9.77 -3.11 -3.90
N SER A 448 -9.39 -4.12 -3.10
CA SER A 448 -8.26 -4.01 -2.17
C SER A 448 -6.92 -3.98 -2.88
N TYR A 449 -6.72 -4.90 -3.82
CA TYR A 449 -5.49 -5.13 -4.56
C TYR A 449 -5.83 -5.84 -5.88
N PRO A 450 -4.96 -5.77 -6.90
CA PRO A 450 -5.11 -6.55 -8.12
C PRO A 450 -5.14 -8.06 -7.85
N ARG A 451 -5.67 -8.80 -8.81
CA ARG A 451 -5.44 -10.24 -8.90
C ARG A 451 -4.04 -10.44 -9.49
N GLU A 452 -3.13 -10.87 -8.63
CA GLU A 452 -1.72 -11.08 -8.96
C GLU A 452 -1.49 -12.38 -9.73
N TYR A 453 -2.17 -12.54 -10.87
CA TYR A 453 -1.97 -13.69 -11.76
C TYR A 453 -0.54 -13.71 -12.30
N PRO A 454 -0.03 -14.90 -12.69
CA PRO A 454 1.25 -15.00 -13.38
C PRO A 454 1.34 -14.06 -14.59
N ARG A 455 2.40 -13.25 -14.64
CA ARG A 455 2.64 -12.26 -15.70
C ARG A 455 4.12 -11.97 -15.89
N VAL A 456 4.46 -11.55 -17.10
CA VAL A 456 5.84 -11.24 -17.52
C VAL A 456 6.00 -9.81 -18.07
N THR A 457 4.91 -9.06 -18.21
CA THR A 457 4.91 -7.65 -18.60
C THR A 457 4.23 -6.85 -17.50
N PHE A 458 4.71 -5.63 -17.27
CA PHE A 458 4.22 -4.70 -16.25
C PHE A 458 4.12 -3.28 -16.82
N GLU A 459 3.38 -2.45 -16.11
CA GLU A 459 2.96 -1.13 -16.56
C GLU A 459 4.09 -0.10 -16.64
N GLU A 460 3.94 0.88 -17.55
CA GLU A 460 4.85 2.02 -17.67
C GLU A 460 4.45 3.16 -16.73
N LEU A 461 5.45 3.88 -16.19
CA LEU A 461 5.16 5.00 -15.27
C LEU A 461 4.92 6.31 -16.01
N ARG A 462 5.39 6.41 -17.25
CA ARG A 462 5.24 7.60 -18.08
C ARG A 462 4.19 7.33 -19.12
N LEU A 463 3.02 7.92 -18.93
CA LEU A 463 1.90 7.77 -19.86
C LEU A 463 2.03 8.73 -21.06
N ASP A 464 2.62 9.90 -20.81
CA ASP A 464 2.95 10.91 -21.83
C ASP A 464 4.01 11.87 -21.27
N ASP A 465 4.49 12.82 -22.07
CA ASP A 465 5.40 13.88 -21.64
C ASP A 465 4.72 14.76 -20.57
N GLY A 466 5.20 14.67 -19.33
CA GLY A 466 4.63 15.37 -18.17
C GLY A 466 3.41 14.68 -17.53
N LEU A 467 3.07 13.47 -17.95
CA LEU A 467 1.98 12.67 -17.36
C LEU A 467 2.51 11.34 -16.82
N TRP A 468 2.36 11.15 -15.51
CA TRP A 468 2.96 10.07 -14.75
C TRP A 468 1.92 9.19 -14.07
N TYR A 469 2.25 7.94 -13.81
CA TYR A 469 1.40 6.93 -13.19
C TYR A 469 2.17 6.15 -12.12
N THR A 470 1.55 5.96 -10.95
CA THR A 470 2.20 5.25 -9.83
C THR A 470 1.61 3.87 -9.55
N SER A 471 0.32 3.65 -9.85
CA SER A 471 -0.38 2.41 -9.47
C SER A 471 -0.02 1.20 -10.35
N GLY A 472 0.78 1.36 -11.40
CA GLY A 472 1.28 0.23 -12.21
C GLY A 472 2.03 -0.82 -11.40
N ILE A 473 2.71 -0.39 -10.32
CA ILE A 473 3.44 -1.28 -9.41
C ILE A 473 2.55 -2.25 -8.63
N GLU A 474 1.26 -1.92 -8.50
CA GLU A 474 0.36 -2.74 -7.68
C GLU A 474 0.25 -4.15 -8.23
N SER A 475 0.34 -4.31 -9.55
CA SER A 475 0.28 -5.62 -10.21
C SER A 475 1.56 -6.45 -10.14
N PHE A 476 2.59 -5.90 -9.50
CA PHE A 476 3.87 -6.57 -9.24
C PHE A 476 3.95 -6.98 -7.78
N ILE A 477 3.71 -6.01 -6.88
CA ILE A 477 3.51 -6.23 -5.46
C ILE A 477 2.52 -5.17 -4.95
N SER A 478 1.38 -5.58 -4.38
CA SER A 478 0.34 -4.63 -3.94
C SER A 478 0.41 -4.33 -2.44
N THR A 479 1.25 -3.36 -2.05
CA THR A 479 1.39 -2.92 -0.65
C THR A 479 1.44 -1.40 -0.52
N MET A 480 1.28 -0.91 0.72
CA MET A 480 1.55 0.49 1.06
C MET A 480 2.98 0.90 0.67
N GLU A 481 3.94 0.03 0.97
CA GLU A 481 5.37 0.25 0.71
C GLU A 481 5.65 0.37 -0.79
N THR A 482 5.22 -0.59 -1.60
CA THR A 482 5.51 -0.58 -3.04
C THR A 482 4.80 0.55 -3.75
N SER A 483 3.56 0.87 -3.36
CA SER A 483 2.87 2.08 -3.83
C SER A 483 3.68 3.34 -3.51
N ALA A 484 4.20 3.46 -2.28
CA ALA A 484 5.06 4.57 -1.89
C ALA A 484 6.40 4.57 -2.64
N LEU A 485 7.01 3.41 -2.91
CA LEU A 485 8.22 3.28 -3.73
C LEU A 485 8.00 3.78 -5.15
N SER A 486 6.88 3.43 -5.77
CA SER A 486 6.51 3.94 -7.09
C SER A 486 6.35 5.45 -7.09
N GLY A 487 5.73 6.02 -6.04
CA GLY A 487 5.65 7.47 -5.87
C GLY A 487 7.02 8.14 -5.72
N LYS A 488 7.92 7.54 -4.92
CA LYS A 488 9.32 7.98 -4.77
C LYS A 488 10.09 7.91 -6.10
N ASN A 489 9.88 6.84 -6.87
CA ASN A 489 10.50 6.65 -8.18
C ASN A 489 10.03 7.71 -9.20
N VAL A 490 8.72 7.91 -9.33
CA VAL A 490 8.14 8.95 -10.19
C VAL A 490 8.68 10.33 -9.82
N ALA A 491 8.70 10.66 -8.52
CA ALA A 491 9.26 11.92 -8.04
C ALA A 491 10.73 12.11 -8.47
N ARG A 492 11.53 11.04 -8.45
CA ARG A 492 12.93 11.09 -8.88
C ARG A 492 13.04 11.30 -10.39
N LEU A 493 12.27 10.56 -11.20
CA LEU A 493 12.25 10.70 -12.65
C LEU A 493 11.85 12.12 -13.08
N MET A 494 10.77 12.67 -12.49
CA MET A 494 10.32 14.04 -12.74
C MET A 494 11.44 15.05 -12.47
N ARG A 495 12.09 14.95 -11.31
CA ARG A 495 13.20 15.86 -10.97
C ARG A 495 14.34 15.73 -11.97
N ASP A 496 14.71 14.51 -12.35
CA ASP A 496 15.81 14.27 -13.28
C ASP A 496 15.51 14.86 -14.66
N GLU A 497 14.26 14.75 -15.14
CA GLU A 497 13.82 15.41 -16.37
C GLU A 497 13.88 16.94 -16.28
N TRP A 498 13.51 17.52 -15.14
CA TRP A 498 13.61 18.96 -14.94
C TRP A 498 15.07 19.46 -14.89
N VAL A 499 16.00 18.64 -14.41
CA VAL A 499 17.45 18.95 -14.44
C VAL A 499 18.00 18.80 -15.85
N SER A 500 17.71 17.69 -16.55
CA SER A 500 18.19 17.49 -17.93
C SER A 500 17.58 18.50 -18.90
N GLY A 501 16.33 18.90 -18.68
CA GLY A 501 15.68 19.98 -19.44
C GLY A 501 16.27 21.37 -19.17
N ARG A 502 16.94 21.58 -18.02
CA ARG A 502 17.78 22.76 -17.76
C ARG A 502 19.12 22.72 -18.53
N TYR A 503 19.53 21.54 -19.01
CA TYR A 503 20.72 21.33 -19.83
C TYR A 503 20.34 21.07 -21.30
N LYS A 504 19.73 22.07 -21.95
CA LYS A 504 19.96 22.26 -23.38
C LYS A 504 21.19 23.16 -23.48
N PRO A 505 22.38 22.68 -23.90
CA PRO A 505 23.40 23.60 -24.34
C PRO A 505 22.81 24.35 -25.55
N GLU A 506 22.53 25.64 -25.38
CA GLU A 506 22.25 26.51 -26.51
C GLU A 506 23.47 26.44 -27.44
N GLY A 507 23.25 25.99 -28.67
CA GLY A 507 24.27 26.04 -29.72
C GLY A 507 24.61 24.72 -30.40
N TRP A 508 23.63 23.95 -30.86
CA TRP A 508 23.81 23.10 -32.05
C TRP A 508 22.63 23.31 -33.01
N ASN A 509 22.63 24.47 -33.66
CA ASN A 509 22.10 24.54 -35.02
C ASN A 509 23.08 23.74 -35.89
N GLN A 510 22.70 22.55 -36.32
CA GLN A 510 23.26 21.98 -37.54
C GLN A 510 22.14 21.82 -38.56
N ASP A 511 22.11 22.82 -39.41
CA ASP A 511 21.60 22.81 -40.77
C ASP A 511 22.21 21.63 -41.53
N PRO A 512 21.44 20.67 -42.07
CA PRO A 512 21.98 19.55 -42.82
C PRO A 512 22.16 19.96 -44.29
N ALA A 513 23.21 20.73 -44.57
CA ALA A 513 23.63 20.98 -45.94
C ALA A 513 25.15 21.19 -45.97
N TYR A 514 25.93 20.12 -46.13
CA TYR A 514 27.20 20.18 -46.87
C TYR A 514 27.66 18.77 -47.31
N GLU A 515 27.50 18.56 -48.62
CA GLU A 515 28.34 17.81 -49.57
C GLU A 515 29.29 16.73 -49.05
N VAL A 516 28.98 15.48 -49.40
CA VAL A 516 29.97 14.42 -49.61
C VAL A 516 30.73 14.73 -50.90
N LYS A 517 31.94 15.30 -50.78
CA LYS A 517 32.93 15.25 -51.87
C LYS A 517 33.72 13.94 -51.77
N GLN A 518 33.67 13.22 -52.88
CA GLN A 518 34.55 12.12 -53.24
C GLN A 518 36.02 12.45 -52.97
N VAL A 519 36.77 11.47 -52.46
CA VAL A 519 38.19 11.32 -52.79
C VAL A 519 38.45 9.84 -53.05
N GLN A 520 38.84 9.55 -54.29
CA GLN A 520 39.54 8.34 -54.71
C GLN A 520 40.91 8.28 -54.05
N MET A 521 41.27 7.14 -53.48
CA MET A 521 42.45 6.32 -53.84
C MET A 521 42.30 4.93 -53.24
#